data_AF-A0A524F545-F1
#
_entry.id   AF-A0A524F545-F1
#
_cell.length_a   1.000
_cell.length_b   1.000
_cell.length_c   1.000
_cell.angle_alpha   90.00
_cell.angle_beta   90.00
_cell.angle_gamma   90.00
#
_symmetry.space_group_name_H-M   'P 1'
#
loop_
_entity.id
_entity.type
_entity.pdbx_description
1 polymer ?
#
loop_
_entity_poly.entity_id
_entity_poly.type
_entity_poly.pdbx_seq_one_letter_code
_entity_poly.pdbx_strand_id
1 'polypeptide(L)'
;MARKKKDEQEELNVSSKLKNVKLLYNTGRLKEAIAYMYTIYTDLALQKYGVRKTFSQTVRDFAIIMVKQHGQDPANIYPFIQQIEKAIYGGYPSTPEFFMQIVESFGNIYREMSGHRLPSLNL
;
A
#
# COMPACT_ATOMS: atom_id res chain seq x y z
N MET A 1 -18.55 8.04 32.48
CA MET A 1 -17.87 8.76 31.38
C MET A 1 -16.65 7.95 30.96
N ALA A 2 -16.72 7.26 29.82
CA ALA A 2 -15.63 6.43 29.33
C ALA A 2 -14.54 7.31 28.70
N ARG A 3 -13.30 7.20 29.19
CA ARG A 3 -12.12 7.85 28.61
C ARG A 3 -11.90 7.28 27.20
N LYS A 4 -12.14 8.08 26.15
CA LYS A 4 -11.61 7.80 24.81
C LYS A 4 -10.10 7.74 24.93
N LYS A 5 -9.50 6.55 24.74
CA LYS A 5 -8.07 6.41 24.53
C LYS A 5 -7.72 7.27 23.32
N LYS A 6 -6.91 8.29 23.54
CA LYS A 6 -6.23 9.03 22.49
C LYS A 6 -5.26 8.00 21.90
N ASP A 7 -5.60 7.43 20.75
CA ASP A 7 -4.69 6.57 20.00
C ASP A 7 -3.44 7.41 19.73
N GLU A 8 -2.38 7.20 20.52
CA GLU A 8 -1.04 7.56 20.09
C GLU A 8 -0.81 6.77 18.81
N GLN A 9 -0.98 7.44 17.67
CA GLN A 9 -0.62 6.86 16.38
C GLN A 9 0.89 6.65 16.41
N GLU A 10 1.29 5.42 16.74
CA GLU A 10 2.67 4.98 16.64
C GLU A 10 3.16 5.25 15.20
N GLU A 11 4.30 5.91 15.07
CA GLU A 11 4.83 6.31 13.78
C GLU A 11 5.01 5.07 12.88
N LEU A 12 4.53 5.15 11.62
CA LEU A 12 4.57 3.99 10.73
C LEU A 12 6.01 3.59 10.40
N ASN A 13 6.45 2.47 10.96
CA ASN A 13 7.73 1.88 10.58
C ASN A 13 7.58 1.06 9.29
N VAL A 14 7.69 1.73 8.14
CA VAL A 14 7.60 1.10 6.82
C VAL A 14 8.66 0.03 6.63
N SER A 15 9.90 0.25 7.07
CA SER A 15 10.98 -0.75 6.97
C SER A 15 10.62 -2.07 7.67
N SER A 16 10.00 -2.01 8.84
CA SER A 16 9.54 -3.20 9.56
C SER A 16 8.39 -3.90 8.82
N LYS A 17 7.44 -3.15 8.24
CA LYS A 17 6.37 -3.72 7.42
C LYS A 17 6.89 -4.37 6.13
N LEU A 18 7.92 -3.80 5.52
CA LEU A 18 8.58 -4.39 4.34
C LEU A 18 9.28 -5.72 4.65
N LYS A 19 9.71 -5.97 5.89
CA LYS A 19 10.22 -7.31 6.28
C LYS A 19 9.14 -8.39 6.15
N ASN A 20 7.88 -8.06 6.44
CA ASN A 20 6.76 -8.98 6.26
C ASN A 20 6.48 -9.22 4.78
N VAL A 21 6.54 -8.17 3.95
CA VAL A 21 6.43 -8.30 2.49
C VAL A 21 7.51 -9.25 1.96
N LYS A 22 8.77 -9.07 2.39
CA LYS A 22 9.88 -9.95 2.03
C LYS A 22 9.65 -11.39 2.47
N LEU A 23 9.21 -11.61 3.71
CA LEU A 23 8.91 -12.95 4.21
C LEU A 23 7.83 -13.64 3.36
N LEU A 24 6.75 -12.94 3.03
CA LEU A 24 5.67 -13.47 2.18
C LEU A 24 6.20 -13.79 0.77
N TYR A 25 7.02 -12.91 0.19
CA TYR A 25 7.68 -13.16 -1.09
C TYR A 25 8.55 -14.43 -1.05
N ASN A 26 9.46 -14.53 -0.07
CA ASN A 26 10.40 -15.66 0.06
C ASN A 26 9.71 -17.00 0.32
N THR A 27 8.51 -16.99 0.91
CA THR A 27 7.71 -18.19 1.19
C THR A 27 6.74 -18.53 0.05
N GLY A 28 6.85 -17.87 -1.11
CA GLY A 28 6.00 -18.10 -2.28
C GLY A 28 4.58 -17.53 -2.18
N ARG A 29 4.29 -16.74 -1.14
CA ARG A 29 2.97 -16.15 -0.86
C ARG A 29 2.83 -14.79 -1.54
N LEU A 30 3.06 -14.74 -2.85
CA LEU A 30 3.14 -13.50 -3.62
C LEU A 30 1.83 -12.69 -3.59
N LYS A 31 0.67 -13.33 -3.69
CA LYS A 31 -0.64 -12.65 -3.57
C LYS A 31 -0.78 -11.91 -2.23
N GLU A 32 -0.31 -12.53 -1.16
CA GLU A 32 -0.39 -11.95 0.18
C GLU A 32 0.64 -10.85 0.36
N ALA A 33 1.84 -11.00 -0.21
CA ALA A 33 2.84 -9.94 -0.25
C ALA A 33 2.29 -8.67 -0.95
N ILE A 34 1.59 -8.86 -2.08
CA ILE A 34 0.93 -7.78 -2.82
C ILE A 34 -0.20 -7.14 -1.99
N ALA A 35 -1.07 -7.95 -1.40
CA ALA A 35 -2.13 -7.46 -0.52
C ALA A 35 -1.55 -6.66 0.66
N TYR A 36 -0.44 -7.11 1.23
CA TYR A 36 0.23 -6.42 2.33
C TYR A 36 0.86 -5.09 1.88
N MET A 37 1.37 -4.95 0.65
CA MET A 37 1.78 -3.64 0.15
C MET A 37 0.61 -2.65 0.07
N TYR A 38 -0.59 -3.12 -0.31
CA TYR A 38 -1.78 -2.29 -0.28
C TYR A 38 -2.15 -1.86 1.15
N THR A 39 -1.95 -2.71 2.16
CA THR A 39 -2.19 -2.29 3.56
C THR A 39 -1.19 -1.23 4.02
N ILE A 40 0.09 -1.35 3.65
CA ILE A 40 1.10 -0.31 3.91
C ILE A 40 0.69 1.01 3.26
N TYR A 41 0.20 0.99 2.02
CA TYR A 41 -0.33 2.18 1.36
C TYR A 41 -1.48 2.82 2.14
N THR A 42 -2.46 2.04 2.62
CA THR A 42 -3.56 2.59 3.42
C THR A 42 -3.11 3.14 4.77
N ASP A 43 -2.08 2.55 5.38
CA ASP A 43 -1.48 3.06 6.62
C ASP A 43 -0.74 4.38 6.39
N LEU A 44 -0.04 4.51 5.26
CA LEU A 44 0.58 5.78 4.84
C LEU A 44 -0.47 6.86 4.62
N ALA A 45 -1.61 6.51 4.01
CA ALA A 45 -2.70 7.45 3.78
C ALA A 45 -3.31 7.92 5.11
N LEU A 46 -3.47 7.01 6.07
CA LEU A 46 -3.90 7.34 7.42
C LEU A 46 -2.90 8.27 8.12
N GLN A 47 -1.61 7.97 8.08
CA GLN A 47 -0.59 8.78 8.76
C GLN A 47 -0.46 10.18 8.12
N LYS A 48 -0.44 10.27 6.79
CA LYS A 48 -0.21 11.54 6.09
C LYS A 48 -1.46 12.43 6.05
N TYR A 49 -2.62 11.85 5.81
CA TYR A 49 -3.85 12.61 5.51
C TYR A 49 -4.95 12.42 6.56
N GLY A 50 -4.77 11.52 7.53
CA GLY A 50 -5.81 11.16 8.50
C GLY A 50 -6.93 10.30 7.92
N VAL A 51 -6.75 9.74 6.72
CA VAL A 51 -7.81 9.04 5.98
C VAL A 51 -7.72 7.54 6.22
N ARG A 52 -8.81 6.94 6.74
CA ARG A 52 -8.94 5.49 6.87
C ARG A 52 -9.77 4.92 5.73
N LYS A 53 -9.26 3.85 5.11
CA LYS A 53 -10.07 3.04 4.20
C LYS A 53 -11.16 2.31 5.00
N THR A 54 -12.40 2.39 4.56
CA THR A 54 -13.51 1.65 5.17
C THR A 54 -13.60 0.24 4.58
N PHE A 55 -14.27 -0.67 5.30
CA PHE A 55 -14.52 -2.03 4.81
C PHE A 55 -15.41 -2.08 3.57
N SER A 56 -16.33 -1.12 3.42
CA SER A 56 -17.24 -1.03 2.27
C SER A 56 -16.58 -0.47 1.01
N GLN A 57 -15.44 0.22 1.13
CA GLN A 57 -14.73 0.78 -0.01
C GLN A 57 -13.94 -0.29 -0.75
N THR A 58 -14.02 -0.30 -2.08
CA THR A 58 -13.09 -1.05 -2.91
C THR A 58 -11.70 -0.40 -2.90
N VAL A 59 -10.69 -1.09 -3.42
CA VAL A 59 -9.35 -0.51 -3.57
C VAL A 59 -9.35 0.71 -4.49
N ARG A 60 -10.22 0.69 -5.51
CA ARG A 60 -10.41 1.77 -6.48
C ARG A 60 -11.14 2.95 -5.90
N ASP A 61 -12.20 2.74 -5.12
CA ASP A 61 -12.92 3.84 -4.46
C ASP A 61 -11.98 4.64 -3.57
N PHE A 62 -11.16 3.93 -2.80
CA PHE A 62 -10.17 4.56 -1.94
C PHE A 62 -9.16 5.38 -2.75
N ALA A 63 -8.68 4.86 -3.88
CA ALA A 63 -7.77 5.59 -4.77
C ALA A 63 -8.39 6.86 -5.35
N ILE A 64 -9.66 6.81 -5.76
CA ILE A 64 -10.39 7.97 -6.27
C ILE A 64 -10.49 9.07 -5.20
N ILE A 65 -10.74 8.69 -3.95
CA ILE A 65 -10.76 9.65 -2.82
C ILE A 65 -9.39 10.33 -2.68
N MET A 66 -8.31 9.54 -2.71
CA MET A 66 -6.95 10.06 -2.53
C MET A 66 -6.54 11.01 -3.64
N VAL A 67 -6.90 10.74 -4.90
CA VAL A 67 -6.67 11.67 -6.01
C VAL A 67 -7.53 12.93 -5.86
N LYS A 68 -8.85 12.78 -5.69
CA LYS A 68 -9.79 13.91 -5.75
C LYS A 68 -9.72 14.84 -4.53
N GLN A 69 -9.45 14.29 -3.35
CA GLN A 69 -9.53 15.03 -2.09
C GLN A 69 -8.14 15.34 -1.49
N HIS A 70 -7.12 14.54 -1.84
CA HIS A 70 -5.78 14.67 -1.26
C HIS A 70 -4.69 14.95 -2.30
N GLY A 71 -5.09 15.16 -3.56
CA GLY A 71 -4.20 15.61 -4.63
C GLY A 71 -3.13 14.60 -5.02
N GLN A 72 -3.34 13.31 -4.73
CA GLN A 72 -2.40 12.27 -5.13
C GLN A 72 -2.34 12.17 -6.66
N ASP A 73 -1.14 11.99 -7.22
CA ASP A 73 -0.93 11.94 -8.65
C ASP A 73 -1.60 10.69 -9.26
N PRO A 74 -2.60 10.86 -10.15
CA PRO A 74 -3.27 9.73 -10.81
C PRO A 74 -2.29 8.85 -11.61
N ALA A 75 -1.20 9.41 -12.13
CA ALA A 75 -0.20 8.66 -12.87
C ALA A 75 0.61 7.70 -11.97
N ASN A 76 0.71 7.98 -10.67
CA ASN A 76 1.36 7.10 -9.71
C ASN A 76 0.39 6.07 -9.12
N ILE A 77 -0.79 6.52 -8.67
CA ILE A 77 -1.70 5.66 -7.91
C ILE A 77 -2.49 4.69 -8.79
N TYR A 78 -3.02 5.11 -9.94
CA TYR A 78 -3.89 4.24 -10.71
C TYR A 78 -3.20 3.00 -11.29
N PRO A 79 -1.95 3.06 -11.79
CA PRO A 79 -1.23 1.86 -12.21
C PRO A 79 -1.05 0.85 -11.07
N PHE A 80 -0.66 1.32 -9.88
CA PHE A 80 -0.52 0.48 -8.69
C PHE A 80 -1.85 -0.21 -8.34
N ILE A 81 -2.95 0.55 -8.29
CA ILE A 81 -4.27 0.01 -7.93
C ILE A 81 -4.75 -1.02 -8.97
N GLN A 82 -4.53 -0.78 -10.26
CA GLN A 82 -4.85 -1.77 -11.29
C GLN A 82 -4.05 -3.06 -11.12
N GLN A 83 -2.78 -2.98 -10.73
CA GLN A 83 -1.98 -4.18 -10.45
C GLN A 83 -2.49 -4.92 -9.20
N ILE A 84 -2.88 -4.20 -8.14
CA ILE A 84 -3.52 -4.80 -6.96
C ILE A 84 -4.81 -5.54 -7.36
N GLU A 85 -5.67 -4.91 -8.15
CA GLU A 85 -6.91 -5.53 -8.62
C GLU A 85 -6.66 -6.79 -9.46
N LYS A 86 -5.66 -6.76 -10.35
CA LYS A 86 -5.25 -7.93 -11.14
C LYS A 86 -4.75 -9.08 -10.26
N ALA A 87 -3.99 -8.78 -9.21
CA ALA A 87 -3.44 -9.78 -8.29
C ALA A 87 -4.53 -10.43 -7.42
N ILE A 88 -5.48 -9.63 -6.92
CA ILE A 88 -6.48 -10.07 -5.94
C ILE A 88 -7.72 -10.65 -6.64
N TYR A 89 -8.19 -10.05 -7.73
CA TYR A 89 -9.44 -10.43 -8.40
C TYR A 89 -9.24 -11.05 -9.78
N GLY A 90 -8.19 -10.65 -10.49
CA GLY A 90 -8.04 -10.93 -11.93
C GLY A 90 -7.61 -12.36 -12.29
N GLY A 91 -7.43 -13.26 -11.32
CA GLY A 91 -6.89 -14.60 -11.57
C GLY A 91 -5.48 -14.61 -12.15
N TYR A 92 -4.82 -13.45 -12.23
CA TYR A 92 -3.51 -13.29 -12.82
C TYR A 92 -2.47 -14.02 -11.95
N PRO A 93 -1.60 -14.87 -12.53
CA PRO A 93 -0.56 -15.53 -11.76
C PRO A 93 0.35 -14.45 -11.16
N SER A 94 0.44 -14.43 -9.85
CA SER A 94 1.39 -13.56 -9.17
C SER A 94 2.78 -14.15 -9.37
N THR A 95 3.51 -13.66 -10.37
CA THR A 95 4.90 -14.04 -10.63
C THR A 95 5.85 -13.06 -9.94
N PRO A 96 7.14 -13.44 -9.75
CA PRO A 96 8.16 -12.53 -9.24
C PRO A 96 8.27 -11.23 -10.07
N GLU A 97 8.19 -11.32 -11.39
CA GLU A 97 8.31 -10.16 -12.29
C GLU A 97 7.14 -9.19 -12.08
N PHE A 98 5.92 -9.72 -11.98
CA PHE A 98 4.74 -8.92 -11.69
C PHE A 98 4.82 -8.28 -10.30
N PHE A 99 5.34 -9.02 -9.32
CA PHE A 99 5.59 -8.48 -7.98
C PHE A 99 6.58 -7.30 -8.02
N MET A 100 7.67 -7.40 -8.78
CA MET A 100 8.65 -6.31 -8.93
C MET A 100 8.04 -5.04 -9.54
N GLN A 101 7.15 -5.18 -10.53
CA GLN A 101 6.41 -4.04 -11.11
C GLN A 101 5.54 -3.33 -10.07
N ILE A 102 4.95 -4.10 -9.15
CA ILE A 102 4.15 -3.54 -8.05
C ILE A 102 5.05 -2.83 -7.04
N VAL A 103 6.20 -3.40 -6.70
CA VAL A 103 7.20 -2.75 -5.82
C VAL A 103 7.66 -1.41 -6.41
N GLU A 104 7.92 -1.36 -7.71
CA GLU A 104 8.29 -0.11 -8.41
C GLU A 104 7.17 0.94 -8.33
N SER A 105 5.94 0.54 -8.66
CA SER A 105 4.77 1.43 -8.62
C SER A 105 4.50 1.93 -7.20
N PHE A 106 4.64 1.06 -6.20
CA PHE A 106 4.55 1.42 -4.79
C PHE A 106 5.69 2.36 -4.36
N GLY A 107 6.89 2.19 -4.90
CA GLY A 107 8.02 3.09 -4.65
C GLY A 107 7.77 4.53 -5.08
N ASN A 108 7.09 4.73 -6.22
CA ASN A 108 6.68 6.05 -6.69
C ASN A 108 5.66 6.70 -5.74
N ILE A 109 4.64 5.93 -5.33
CA ILE A 109 3.64 6.37 -4.34
C ILE A 109 4.30 6.72 -3.00
N TYR A 110 5.20 5.85 -2.51
CA TYR A 110 5.89 6.08 -1.25
C TYR A 110 6.72 7.37 -1.31
N ARG A 111 7.41 7.63 -2.42
CA ARG A 111 8.18 8.87 -2.60
C ARG A 111 7.29 10.10 -2.64
N GLU A 112 6.17 10.03 -3.33
CA GLU A 112 5.18 11.12 -3.35
C GLU A 112 4.60 11.40 -1.96
N MET A 113 4.29 10.36 -1.20
CA MET A 113 3.69 10.50 0.13
C MET A 113 4.72 10.92 1.18
N SER A 114 5.89 10.28 1.23
CA SER A 114 6.87 10.50 2.30
C SER A 114 7.95 11.51 1.97
N GLY A 115 8.17 11.84 0.70
CA GLY A 115 9.34 12.59 0.23
C GLY A 115 10.63 11.78 0.15
N HIS A 116 10.62 10.51 0.56
CA HIS A 116 11.80 9.63 0.65
C HIS A 116 11.73 8.48 -0.35
N ARG A 117 12.88 7.92 -0.74
CA ARG A 117 12.88 6.69 -1.54
C ARG A 117 12.43 5.52 -0.67
N LEU A 118 11.70 4.58 -1.27
CA LEU A 118 11.29 3.35 -0.59
C LEU A 118 12.53 2.61 -0.08
N PRO A 119 12.56 2.17 1.20
CA PRO A 119 13.63 1.32 1.69
C PRO A 119 13.75 0.06 0.83
N SER A 120 14.98 -0.36 0.52
CA SER A 120 15.22 -1.55 -0.29
C SER A 120 14.60 -2.79 0.37
N LEU A 121 13.86 -3.60 -0.40
CA LEU A 121 13.37 -4.89 0.08
C LEU A 121 14.48 -5.96 0.08
N ASN A 122 15.57 -5.80 -0.68
CA ASN A 122 16.62 -6.84 -0.85
C ASN A 122 16.00 -8.23 -1.10
N LEU A 123 15.22 -8.37 -2.18
CA LEU A 123 14.46 -9.57 -2.54
C LEU A 123 15.35 -10.67 -3.12
#